data_AF-A0A847UT90-F1
#
_entry.id   AF-A0A847UT90-F1
#
_cell.length_a   1.000
_cell.length_b   1.000
_cell.length_c   1.000
_cell.angle_alpha   90.00
_cell.angle_beta   90.00
_cell.angle_gamma   90.00
#
_symmetry.space_group_name_H-M   'P 1'
#
loop_
_entity.id
_entity.type
_entity.pdbx_description
1 polymer ?
#
loop_
_entity_poly.entity_id
_entity_poly.type
_entity_poly.pdbx_seq_one_letter_code
_entity_poly.pdbx_strand_id
1 'polypeptide(L)'
;MNVDRIEVSHTAAEKADRYLTPEQLKTVLREHTGYVCRRASPNHDDLYPDNEFTLRGEFYGLQLDIVFAVESDHVAVITQMSQHSDSLRGQFYEYVGDTAEDAVEHARS
;
A
#
# COMPACT_ATOMS: atom_id res chain seq x y z
N MET A 1 17.08 0.60 1.03
CA MET A 1 16.26 0.87 -0.18
C MET A 1 15.36 2.06 0.08
N ASN A 2 15.18 2.86 -0.95
CA ASN A 2 14.31 4.01 -0.96
C ASN A 2 13.14 3.69 -1.91
N VAL A 3 12.03 4.41 -1.84
CA VAL A 3 10.84 4.28 -2.72
C VAL A 3 11.14 4.69 -4.19
N ASP A 4 12.41 4.70 -4.59
CA ASP A 4 12.90 5.17 -5.88
C ASP A 4 12.49 4.22 -7.02
N ARG A 5 12.47 2.91 -6.78
CA ARG A 5 12.04 1.90 -7.75
C ARG A 5 10.66 1.37 -7.39
N ILE A 6 9.65 1.79 -8.15
CA ILE A 6 8.27 1.36 -8.01
C ILE A 6 7.83 0.67 -9.30
N GLU A 7 7.37 -0.57 -9.17
CA GLU A 7 6.81 -1.36 -10.27
C GLU A 7 5.30 -1.47 -10.11
N VAL A 8 4.57 -1.14 -11.16
CA VAL A 8 3.10 -1.20 -11.14
C VAL A 8 2.68 -2.50 -11.83
N SER A 9 1.99 -3.38 -11.10
CA SER A 9 1.53 -4.64 -11.66
C SER A 9 0.56 -4.42 -12.83
N HIS A 10 0.43 -5.44 -13.69
CA HIS A 10 -0.56 -5.41 -14.76
C HIS A 10 -1.98 -5.18 -14.20
N THR A 11 -2.34 -5.86 -13.11
CA THR A 11 -3.64 -5.72 -12.43
C THR A 11 -3.89 -4.31 -11.91
N ALA A 12 -2.88 -3.64 -11.35
CA ALA A 12 -3.00 -2.26 -10.91
C ALA A 12 -3.14 -1.31 -12.10
N ALA A 13 -2.41 -1.56 -13.20
CA ALA A 13 -2.44 -0.76 -14.41
C ALA A 13 -3.77 -0.88 -15.19
N GLU A 14 -4.37 -2.07 -15.28
CA GLU A 14 -5.68 -2.28 -15.93
C GLU A 14 -6.81 -1.47 -15.26
N LYS A 15 -6.63 -1.06 -14.01
CA LYS A 15 -7.60 -0.24 -13.28
C LYS A 15 -7.46 1.26 -13.54
N ALA A 16 -6.50 1.70 -14.36
CA ALA A 16 -6.27 3.10 -14.67
C ALA A 16 -7.50 3.80 -15.29
N ASP A 17 -8.37 3.05 -15.99
CA ASP A 17 -9.61 3.59 -16.55
C ASP A 17 -10.62 4.01 -15.47
N ARG A 18 -10.48 3.50 -14.24
CA ARG A 18 -11.39 3.75 -13.13
C ARG A 18 -10.77 4.58 -12.01
N TYR A 19 -9.45 4.50 -11.83
CA TYR A 19 -8.74 5.05 -10.68
C TYR A 19 -7.49 5.84 -11.14
N LEU A 20 -6.31 5.52 -10.59
CA LEU A 20 -5.06 6.22 -10.90
C LEU A 20 -4.28 5.53 -12.02
N THR A 21 -3.61 6.31 -12.84
CA THR A 21 -2.65 5.81 -13.82
C THR A 21 -1.38 5.26 -13.14
N PRO A 22 -0.57 4.43 -13.82
CA PRO A 22 0.70 3.96 -13.27
C PRO A 22 1.64 5.07 -12.79
N GLU A 23 1.70 6.21 -13.49
CA GLU A 23 2.53 7.34 -13.06
C GLU A 23 1.98 8.01 -11.80
N GLN A 24 0.67 8.17 -11.69
CA GLN A 24 0.04 8.69 -10.48
C GLN A 24 0.25 7.76 -9.27
N LEU A 25 0.21 6.43 -9.46
CA LEU A 25 0.52 5.47 -8.40
C LEU A 25 1.96 5.63 -7.90
N LYS A 26 2.92 5.81 -8.81
CA LYS A 26 4.31 6.07 -8.45
C LYS A 26 4.47 7.38 -7.69
N THR A 27 3.79 8.45 -8.12
CA THR A 27 3.79 9.73 -7.42
C THR A 27 3.18 9.60 -6.03
N VAL A 28 2.05 8.90 -5.88
CA VAL A 28 1.42 8.69 -4.57
C VAL A 28 2.38 8.01 -3.60
N LEU A 29 3.03 6.92 -4.00
CA LEU A 29 3.96 6.22 -3.12
C LEU A 29 5.24 7.01 -2.80
N ARG A 30 5.63 8.01 -3.61
CA ARG A 30 6.81 8.84 -3.35
C ARG A 30 6.53 10.09 -2.54
N GLU A 31 5.37 10.70 -2.75
CA GLU A 31 5.15 12.10 -2.36
C GLU A 31 3.95 12.31 -1.45
N HIS A 32 3.02 11.35 -1.38
CA HIS A 32 1.77 11.52 -0.64
C HIS A 32 1.79 10.78 0.69
N THR A 33 1.04 11.36 1.63
CA THR A 33 0.75 10.75 2.94
C THR A 33 -0.65 10.13 2.94
N GLY A 34 -0.84 9.10 3.73
CA GLY A 34 -2.13 8.48 4.01
C GLY A 34 -2.05 7.67 5.30
N TYR A 35 -2.93 6.70 5.48
CA TYR A 35 -2.86 5.74 6.58
C TYR A 35 -2.24 4.45 6.04
N VAL A 36 -1.07 4.08 6.53
CA VAL A 36 -0.37 2.87 6.13
C VAL A 36 -0.55 1.79 7.18
N CYS A 37 -1.02 0.63 6.75
CA CYS A 37 -1.17 -0.53 7.60
C CYS A 37 -0.81 -1.81 6.88
N ARG A 38 -0.44 -2.84 7.64
CA ARG A 38 -0.36 -4.22 7.15
C ARG A 38 -1.43 -5.08 7.81
N ARG A 39 -1.79 -6.18 7.16
CA ARG A 39 -2.68 -7.18 7.78
C ARG A 39 -1.91 -7.90 8.88
N ALA A 40 -2.56 -8.04 10.03
CA ALA A 40 -2.04 -8.77 11.17
C ALA A 40 -3.09 -9.77 11.66
N SER A 41 -2.64 -10.81 12.34
CA SER A 41 -3.54 -11.73 13.04
C SER A 41 -3.07 -11.85 14.49
N PRO A 42 -3.94 -11.58 15.48
CA PRO A 42 -3.57 -11.77 16.88
C PRO A 42 -3.46 -13.24 17.28
N ASN A 43 -3.97 -14.16 16.44
CA ASN A 43 -4.16 -15.56 16.78
C ASN A 43 -3.34 -16.52 15.90
N HIS A 44 -2.70 -16.02 14.84
CA HIS A 44 -1.97 -16.83 13.88
C HIS A 44 -0.73 -16.09 13.41
N ASP A 45 0.44 -16.64 13.73
CA ASP A 45 1.69 -16.22 13.13
C ASP A 45 1.69 -16.57 11.63
N ASP A 46 2.33 -15.74 10.81
CA ASP A 46 2.57 -15.95 9.37
C ASP A 46 1.32 -16.15 8.49
N LEU A 47 0.13 -15.77 8.96
CA LEU A 47 -1.11 -15.88 8.16
C LEU A 47 -1.12 -14.92 6.97
N TYR A 48 -0.46 -13.77 7.10
CA TYR A 48 -0.37 -12.74 6.08
C TYR A 48 1.09 -12.44 5.76
N PRO A 49 1.41 -12.07 4.50
CA PRO A 49 2.73 -11.59 4.15
C PRO A 49 3.12 -10.40 5.03
N ASP A 50 4.32 -10.44 5.59
CA ASP A 50 4.89 -9.37 6.42
C ASP A 50 5.29 -8.14 5.59
N ASN A 51 5.42 -8.32 4.28
CA ASN A 51 5.86 -7.33 3.32
C ASN A 51 4.71 -6.67 2.52
N GLU A 52 3.45 -7.03 2.76
CA GLU A 52 2.27 -6.45 2.07
C GLU A 52 1.61 -5.37 2.92
N PHE A 53 1.41 -4.20 2.32
CA PHE A 53 0.88 -3.01 2.96
C PHE A 53 -0.26 -2.39 2.15
N THR A 54 -1.13 -1.68 2.86
CA THR A 54 -2.17 -0.83 2.28
C THR A 54 -1.91 0.61 2.66
N LEU A 55 -1.78 1.49 1.66
CA LEU A 55 -1.85 2.94 1.82
C LEU A 55 -3.28 3.39 1.52
N ARG A 56 -3.99 3.80 2.57
CA ARG A 56 -5.36 4.34 2.49
C ARG A 56 -5.32 5.86 2.50
N GLY A 57 -5.96 6.51 1.55
CA GLY A 57 -6.04 7.97 1.53
C GLY A 57 -6.94 8.53 0.43
N GLU A 58 -6.94 9.86 0.34
CA GLU A 58 -7.54 10.57 -0.78
C GLU A 58 -6.42 11.00 -1.74
N PHE A 59 -6.46 10.51 -2.98
CA PHE A 59 -5.45 10.76 -3.99
C PHE A 59 -6.11 11.23 -5.27
N TYR A 60 -5.70 12.39 -5.79
CA TYR A 60 -6.30 12.99 -6.99
C TYR A 60 -7.84 13.09 -6.92
N GLY A 61 -8.39 13.36 -5.73
CA GLY A 61 -9.83 13.47 -5.48
C GLY A 61 -10.58 12.13 -5.36
N LEU A 62 -9.85 11.01 -5.25
CA LEU A 62 -10.42 9.68 -5.10
C LEU A 62 -10.05 9.06 -3.75
N GLN A 63 -11.03 8.54 -3.03
CA GLN A 63 -10.79 7.74 -1.82
C GLN A 63 -10.40 6.32 -2.21
N LEU A 64 -9.11 6.00 -2.06
CA LEU A 64 -8.54 4.74 -2.51
C LEU A 64 -7.76 4.04 -1.40
N ASP A 65 -7.73 2.71 -1.52
CA ASP A 65 -6.75 1.82 -0.91
C ASP A 65 -5.79 1.37 -2.02
N ILE A 66 -4.50 1.66 -1.84
CA ILE A 66 -3.42 1.19 -2.70
C ILE A 66 -2.69 0.08 -1.96
N VAL A 67 -2.72 -1.13 -2.52
CA VAL A 67 -2.04 -2.30 -1.95
C VAL A 67 -0.71 -2.49 -2.66
N PHE A 68 0.36 -2.59 -1.88
CA PHE A 68 1.71 -2.74 -2.39
C PHE A 68 2.54 -3.69 -1.53
N ALA A 69 3.52 -4.34 -2.15
CA ALA A 69 4.53 -5.13 -1.45
C ALA A 69 5.87 -4.41 -1.43
N VAL A 70 6.60 -4.55 -0.33
CA VAL A 70 8.01 -4.16 -0.23
C VAL A 70 8.85 -5.38 -0.57
N GLU A 71 9.49 -5.35 -1.74
CA GLU A 71 10.39 -6.40 -2.19
C GLU A 71 11.83 -6.08 -1.81
N SER A 72 12.75 -7.01 -2.05
CA SER A 72 14.17 -6.83 -1.71
C SER A 72 14.89 -5.72 -2.49
N ASP A 73 14.42 -5.38 -3.70
CA ASP A 73 15.01 -4.34 -4.57
C ASP A 73 14.01 -3.29 -5.13
N HIS A 74 12.70 -3.41 -4.87
CA HIS A 74 11.69 -2.44 -5.31
C HIS A 74 10.42 -2.45 -4.43
N VAL A 75 9.52 -1.49 -4.69
CA VAL A 75 8.13 -1.53 -4.21
C VAL A 75 7.21 -1.95 -5.36
N ALA A 76 6.42 -3.00 -5.15
CA ALA A 76 5.49 -3.53 -6.16
C ALA A 76 4.05 -3.11 -5.84
N VAL A 77 3.43 -2.28 -6.68
CA VAL A 77 1.99 -1.97 -6.57
C VAL A 77 1.20 -3.16 -7.06
N ILE A 78 0.52 -3.84 -6.14
CA ILE A 78 -0.27 -5.03 -6.43
C ILE A 78 -1.59 -4.62 -7.06
N THR A 79 -2.31 -3.69 -6.44
CA THR A 79 -3.63 -3.26 -6.90
C THR A 79 -4.05 -1.93 -6.27
N GLN A 80 -5.13 -1.36 -6.79
CA GLN A 80 -5.81 -0.18 -6.26
C GLN A 80 -7.32 -0.43 -6.24
N MET A 81 -8.01 0.06 -5.22
CA MET A 81 -9.45 -0.10 -5.09
C MET A 81 -10.09 1.07 -4.35
N SER A 82 -11.38 1.30 -4.60
CA SER A 82 -12.18 2.21 -3.79
C SER A 82 -12.17 1.74 -2.34
N GLN A 83 -12.07 2.68 -1.40
CA GLN A 83 -12.22 2.37 0.01
C GLN A 83 -13.59 1.72 0.25
N HIS A 84 -13.59 0.54 0.86
CA HIS A 84 -14.80 -0.05 1.41
C HIS A 84 -15.01 0.45 2.85
N SER A 85 -16.26 0.36 3.35
CA SER A 85 -16.62 0.71 4.73
C SER A 85 -15.90 -0.14 5.79
N ASP A 86 -15.16 -1.16 5.37
CA ASP A 86 -14.36 -1.98 6.26
C ASP A 86 -13.25 -1.13 6.89
N SER A 87 -13.21 -1.19 8.22
CA SER A 87 -12.20 -0.51 9.01
C SER A 87 -10.86 -1.23 8.84
N LEU A 88 -9.90 -0.58 8.17
CA LEU A 88 -8.47 -0.96 8.23
C LEU A 88 -7.83 -0.59 9.59
N ARG A 89 -8.66 -0.44 10.62
CA ARG A 89 -8.25 -0.13 11.99
C ARG A 89 -8.79 -1.20 12.91
N GLY A 90 -7.96 -1.68 13.82
CA GLY A 90 -8.32 -2.69 14.82
C GLY A 90 -7.36 -3.88 14.79
N GLN A 91 -7.68 -4.92 15.57
CA GLN A 91 -6.77 -6.04 15.83
C GLN A 91 -6.27 -6.84 14.61
N PHE A 92 -6.89 -6.67 13.44
CA PHE A 92 -6.51 -7.36 12.20
C PHE A 92 -5.64 -6.50 11.27
N TYR A 93 -5.33 -5.27 11.68
CA TYR A 93 -4.50 -4.33 10.94
C TYR A 93 -3.54 -3.64 11.89
N GLU A 94 -2.26 -3.78 11.62
CA GLU A 94 -1.22 -3.05 12.32
C GLU A 94 -1.00 -1.71 11.61
N TYR A 95 -1.05 -0.62 12.37
CA TYR A 95 -0.64 0.69 11.87
C TYR A 95 0.88 0.74 11.76
N VAL A 96 1.36 1.13 10.59
CA VAL A 96 2.78 1.12 10.25
C VAL A 96 3.34 2.54 10.15
N GLY A 97 2.52 3.50 9.68
CA GLY A 97 2.92 4.89 9.50
C GLY A 97 2.01 5.61 8.54
N ASP A 98 2.51 6.69 7.95
CA ASP A 98 1.73 7.56 7.07
C ASP A 98 2.26 7.63 5.64
N THR A 99 3.41 7.01 5.36
CA THR A 99 4.09 7.02 4.06
C THR A 99 4.52 5.63 3.61
N ALA A 100 4.78 5.46 2.31
CA ALA A 100 5.37 4.23 1.82
C ALA A 100 6.81 4.01 2.35
N GLU A 101 7.51 5.08 2.73
CA GLU A 101 8.82 4.98 3.38
C GLU A 101 8.71 4.32 4.75
N ASP A 102 7.69 4.65 5.55
CA ASP A 102 7.44 3.99 6.84
C ASP A 102 7.23 2.47 6.66
N ALA A 103 6.50 2.05 5.63
CA ALA A 103 6.34 0.64 5.28
C ALA A 103 7.68 -0.03 4.91
N VAL A 104 8.51 0.68 4.16
CA VAL A 104 9.84 0.21 3.74
C VAL A 104 10.80 0.09 4.92
N GLU A 105 10.72 0.99 5.90
CA GLU A 105 11.47 0.89 7.15
C GLU A 105 10.97 -0.26 8.02
N HIS A 106 9.64 -0.40 8.15
CA HIS A 106 9.00 -1.46 8.92
C HIS A 106 9.29 -2.87 8.37
N ALA A 107 9.32 -3.05 7.04
CA ALA A 107 9.66 -4.33 6.43
C ALA A 107 11.12 -4.78 6.65
N ARG A 108 11.97 -3.92 7.25
CA ARG A 108 13.39 -4.24 7.52
C ARG A 108 13.70 -4.52 8.98
N SER A 109 12.79 -4.17 9.89
CA SER A 109 12.97 -4.36 11.33
C SER A 109 12.73 -5.81 11.73
#